data_AF-A0A0S6VVL2-F1
#
_entry.id   AF-A0A0S6VVL2-F1
#
_cell.length_a   1.000
_cell.length_b   1.000
_cell.length_c   1.000
_cell.angle_alpha   90.00
_cell.angle_beta   90.00
_cell.angle_gamma   90.00
#
_symmetry.space_group_name_H-M   'P 1'
#
loop_
_entity.id
_entity.type
_entity.pdbx_description
1 polymer ?
#
loop_
_entity_poly.entity_id
_entity_poly.type
_entity_poly.pdbx_seq_one_letter_code
_entity_poly.pdbx_strand_id
1 'polypeptide(L)'
;MSWGIRILNKKLRTLRQKERERKLQHDQPASTPLTVGSDDICYTATGEIFQPIRLYYEALKPAKIFNAFSKLKCLALDKDQIHWNWLYSGETSHLKFRKRVLDFKPPLVLGVFSFDQERKLWLDLFSIERALTAITFFDKHLPRHAAKLWYFSVINRLFSLDDAQQFDPAQHFNAAMEFCDPAEALTAQLLALSEQARDENEKMELLQHFFAQRNAAPTQDVEHGAIRFYDEGLTPLQIILNTRQQVAWQHWKGNASYTRSDYLQELAEHVKLR
;
A
#
# COMPACT_ATOMS: atom_id res chain seq x y z
N MET A 1 0.27 -11.56 -29.77
CA MET A 1 0.49 -10.68 -28.59
C MET A 1 1.06 -9.28 -28.90
N SER A 2 1.08 -8.80 -30.16
CA SER A 2 1.75 -7.53 -30.56
C SER A 2 0.81 -6.31 -30.75
N TRP A 3 -0.51 -6.51 -30.72
CA TRP A 3 -1.47 -5.48 -31.13
C TRP A 3 -1.83 -4.46 -30.02
N GLY A 4 -1.88 -4.91 -28.76
CA GLY A 4 -2.21 -4.03 -27.61
C GLY A 4 -1.14 -2.97 -27.32
N ILE A 5 0.14 -3.35 -27.41
CA ILE A 5 1.29 -2.45 -27.23
C ILE A 5 1.32 -1.39 -28.35
N ARG A 6 1.01 -1.78 -29.59
CA ARG A 6 0.95 -0.84 -30.73
C ARG A 6 -0.19 0.18 -30.61
N ILE A 7 -1.35 -0.23 -30.10
CA ILE A 7 -2.49 0.69 -29.86
C ILE A 7 -2.18 1.65 -28.71
N LEU A 8 -1.54 1.16 -27.65
CA LEU A 8 -1.08 1.98 -26.52
C LEU A 8 -0.07 3.04 -27.01
N ASN A 9 0.93 2.62 -27.80
CA ASN A 9 1.92 3.51 -28.39
C ASN A 9 1.31 4.54 -29.35
N LYS A 10 0.27 4.18 -30.11
CA LYS A 10 -0.41 5.09 -31.06
C LYS A 10 -1.28 6.13 -30.34
N LYS A 11 -2.02 5.73 -29.29
CA LYS A 11 -2.79 6.66 -28.44
C LYS A 11 -1.90 7.59 -27.62
N LEU A 12 -0.77 7.08 -27.13
CA LEU A 12 0.26 7.89 -26.46
C LEU A 12 0.82 8.98 -27.39
N ARG A 13 0.98 8.70 -28.69
CA ARG A 13 1.43 9.70 -29.68
C ARG A 13 0.45 10.84 -29.92
N THR A 14 -0.86 10.57 -29.99
CA THR A 14 -1.88 11.62 -30.16
C THR A 14 -2.08 12.47 -28.91
N LEU A 15 -1.93 11.89 -27.72
CA LEU A 15 -1.93 12.64 -26.45
C LEU A 15 -0.68 13.52 -26.31
N ARG A 16 0.49 13.06 -26.78
CA ARG A 16 1.74 13.86 -26.83
C ARG A 16 1.61 15.14 -27.66
N GLN A 17 0.81 15.13 -28.73
CA GLN A 17 0.65 16.30 -29.61
C GLN A 17 -0.24 17.38 -28.98
N LYS A 18 -1.32 17.00 -28.28
CA LYS A 18 -2.22 17.94 -27.59
C LYS A 18 -1.64 18.54 -26.29
N GLU A 19 -0.63 17.91 -25.68
CA GLU A 19 0.02 18.43 -24.47
C GLU A 19 1.32 19.20 -24.72
N ARG A 20 1.95 19.04 -25.90
CA ARG A 20 3.08 19.90 -26.32
C ARG A 20 2.69 21.39 -26.35
N GLU A 21 1.42 21.67 -26.58
CA GLU A 21 0.84 23.02 -26.55
C GLU A 21 0.57 23.53 -25.11
N ARG A 22 0.73 22.69 -24.07
CA ARG A 22 0.39 23.03 -22.67
C ARG A 22 1.56 23.07 -21.68
N LYS A 23 2.79 22.68 -22.04
CA LYS A 23 3.91 22.57 -21.08
C LYS A 23 5.10 23.46 -21.46
N LEU A 24 5.02 24.72 -21.06
CA LEU A 24 6.13 25.45 -20.44
C LEU A 24 5.72 25.65 -18.97
N GLN A 25 6.62 25.34 -18.03
CA GLN A 25 6.43 25.32 -16.55
C GLN A 25 6.04 23.95 -15.97
N HIS A 26 7.03 23.08 -15.69
CA HIS A 26 7.22 22.33 -14.42
C HIS A 26 8.19 21.17 -14.67
N ASP A 27 9.49 21.41 -14.43
CA ASP A 27 10.54 20.39 -14.39
C ASP A 27 11.12 20.31 -12.98
N GLN A 28 10.54 19.45 -12.14
CA GLN A 28 11.21 18.72 -11.07
C GLN A 28 10.42 17.42 -10.82
N PRO A 29 11.09 16.26 -10.60
CA PRO A 29 10.40 15.05 -10.18
C PRO A 29 9.72 15.31 -8.84
N ALA A 30 8.41 15.15 -8.81
CA ALA A 30 7.62 15.52 -7.64
C ALA A 30 7.87 14.51 -6.52
N SER A 31 8.66 14.89 -5.51
CA SER A 31 8.81 14.11 -4.28
C SER A 31 7.79 14.57 -3.23
N THR A 32 7.38 13.65 -2.35
CA THR A 32 6.51 14.02 -1.22
C THR A 32 7.37 14.71 -0.16
N PRO A 33 7.07 15.94 0.27
CA PRO A 33 7.83 16.57 1.35
C PRO A 33 7.65 15.78 2.65
N LEU A 34 8.72 15.71 3.46
CA LEU A 34 8.79 14.97 4.72
C LEU A 34 9.11 15.91 5.87
N THR A 35 8.70 15.55 7.09
CA THR A 35 8.92 16.33 8.32
C THR A 35 9.24 15.43 9.50
N VAL A 36 10.01 15.92 10.47
CA VAL A 36 10.29 15.21 11.74
C VAL A 36 9.24 15.58 12.79
N GLY A 37 8.76 14.58 13.53
CA GLY A 37 7.92 14.80 14.72
C GLY A 37 8.75 14.88 16.01
N SER A 38 8.08 15.08 17.15
CA SER A 38 8.73 15.19 18.46
C SER A 38 9.48 13.93 18.91
N ASP A 39 9.15 12.79 18.30
CA ASP A 39 9.61 11.47 18.71
C ASP A 39 10.75 10.96 17.80
N ASP A 40 11.39 11.87 17.04
CA ASP A 40 12.35 11.63 15.96
C ASP A 40 11.84 10.74 14.81
N ILE A 41 10.53 10.51 14.77
CA ILE A 41 9.83 9.78 13.71
C ILE A 41 9.59 10.70 12.51
N CYS A 42 9.72 10.16 11.30
CA CYS A 42 9.36 10.82 10.06
C CYS A 42 7.84 10.79 9.82
N TYR A 43 7.33 11.94 9.37
CA TYR A 43 5.96 12.15 8.94
C TYR A 43 5.94 12.69 7.52
N THR A 44 4.89 12.38 6.77
CA THR A 44 4.63 13.07 5.51
C THR A 44 4.29 14.55 5.77
N ALA A 45 4.41 15.41 4.75
CA ALA A 45 4.01 16.81 4.80
C ALA A 45 2.62 17.01 5.43
N THR A 46 1.70 16.12 5.13
CA THR A 46 0.30 16.16 5.55
C THR A 46 0.05 15.62 6.96
N GLY A 47 1.10 15.18 7.66
CA GLY A 47 1.08 14.83 9.08
C GLY A 47 0.77 13.36 9.40
N GLU A 48 0.59 12.51 8.41
CA GLU A 48 0.56 11.05 8.55
C GLU A 48 1.96 10.50 8.85
N ILE A 49 2.05 9.43 9.63
CA ILE A 49 3.32 8.74 9.90
C ILE A 49 3.87 8.19 8.57
N PHE A 50 5.16 8.38 8.33
CA PHE A 50 5.82 7.80 7.16
C PHE A 50 5.97 6.29 7.38
N GLN A 51 5.10 5.52 6.73
CA GLN A 51 5.14 4.06 6.76
C GLN A 51 4.73 3.54 5.37
N PRO A 52 5.72 3.20 4.52
CA PRO A 52 5.46 2.84 3.13
C PRO A 52 4.58 1.60 2.99
N ILE A 53 3.67 1.67 2.02
CA ILE A 53 2.72 0.61 1.68
C ILE A 53 2.48 0.62 0.17
N ARG A 54 2.48 -0.57 -0.43
CA ARG A 54 2.16 -0.79 -1.83
C ARG A 54 0.84 -1.53 -1.94
N LEU A 55 -0.08 -0.99 -2.74
CA LEU A 55 -1.33 -1.65 -3.09
C LEU A 55 -1.20 -2.28 -4.48
N TYR A 56 -1.58 -3.55 -4.60
CA TYR A 56 -1.49 -4.29 -5.85
C TYR A 56 -2.88 -4.51 -6.45
N TYR A 57 -2.99 -4.23 -7.74
CA TYR A 57 -4.19 -4.40 -8.54
C TYR A 57 -3.95 -5.42 -9.63
N GLU A 58 -4.91 -6.32 -9.79
CA GLU A 58 -5.01 -7.16 -10.97
C GLU A 58 -5.53 -6.32 -12.15
N ALA A 59 -4.68 -6.03 -13.15
CA ALA A 59 -5.04 -5.17 -14.28
C ALA A 59 -5.68 -5.94 -15.45
N LEU A 60 -6.96 -6.26 -15.28
CA LEU A 60 -7.77 -7.03 -16.24
C LEU A 60 -7.87 -6.37 -17.63
N LYS A 61 -8.03 -5.04 -17.68
CA LYS A 61 -8.22 -4.27 -18.93
C LYS A 61 -7.38 -2.98 -18.92
N PRO A 62 -6.07 -3.04 -19.18
CA PRO A 62 -5.18 -1.88 -19.09
C PRO A 62 -5.66 -0.66 -19.87
N ALA A 63 -6.14 -0.83 -21.10
CA ALA A 63 -6.65 0.28 -21.90
C ALA A 63 -7.82 1.05 -21.25
N LYS A 64 -8.65 0.38 -20.45
CA LYS A 64 -9.72 1.02 -19.67
C LYS A 64 -9.18 1.75 -18.45
N ILE A 65 -8.14 1.22 -17.81
CA ILE A 65 -7.42 1.88 -16.70
C ILE A 65 -6.81 3.19 -17.19
N PHE A 66 -6.02 3.15 -18.27
CA PHE A 66 -5.41 4.35 -18.86
C PHE A 66 -6.46 5.41 -19.24
N ASN A 67 -7.59 4.98 -19.80
CA ASN A 67 -8.69 5.90 -20.12
C ASN A 67 -9.38 6.49 -18.88
N ALA A 68 -9.47 5.74 -17.79
CA ALA A 68 -9.95 6.26 -16.51
C ALA A 68 -8.94 7.27 -15.93
N PHE A 69 -7.66 6.90 -15.89
CA PHE A 69 -6.59 7.76 -15.38
C PHE A 69 -6.50 9.08 -16.13
N SER A 70 -6.58 9.07 -17.46
CA SER A 70 -6.53 10.27 -18.29
C SER A 70 -7.66 11.27 -18.06
N LYS A 71 -8.75 10.87 -17.38
CA LYS A 71 -9.89 11.74 -17.08
C LYS A 71 -9.76 12.43 -15.72
N LEU A 72 -8.85 11.96 -14.87
CA LEU A 72 -8.66 12.47 -13.51
C LEU A 72 -7.62 13.60 -13.54
N LYS A 73 -8.01 14.78 -13.07
CA LYS A 73 -7.12 15.95 -12.96
C LYS A 73 -6.06 15.76 -11.87
N CYS A 74 -6.36 14.92 -10.87
CA CYS A 74 -5.45 14.52 -9.80
C CYS A 74 -4.40 13.48 -10.23
N LEU A 75 -4.39 13.02 -11.49
CA LEU A 75 -3.37 12.11 -12.00
C LEU A 75 -2.55 12.76 -13.09
N ALA A 76 -1.22 12.74 -12.93
CA ALA A 76 -0.27 13.23 -13.92
C ALA A 76 0.63 12.10 -14.40
N LEU A 77 0.67 11.87 -15.72
CA LEU A 77 1.59 10.92 -16.33
C LEU A 77 3.02 11.51 -16.33
N ASP A 78 3.91 10.85 -15.61
CA ASP A 78 5.35 10.96 -15.81
C ASP A 78 5.73 10.12 -17.04
N LYS A 79 6.14 10.81 -18.10
CA LYS A 79 6.43 10.19 -19.40
C LYS A 79 7.81 9.55 -19.44
N ASP A 80 8.71 9.96 -18.57
CA ASP A 80 10.08 9.48 -18.54
C ASP A 80 10.15 8.14 -17.81
N GLN A 81 9.33 7.98 -16.76
CA GLN A 81 9.26 6.75 -15.96
C GLN A 81 8.03 5.87 -16.26
N ILE A 82 7.09 6.32 -17.10
CA ILE A 82 5.83 5.61 -17.39
C ILE A 82 5.03 5.35 -16.10
N HIS A 83 5.03 6.32 -15.19
CA HIS A 83 4.30 6.26 -13.93
C HIS A 83 3.21 7.32 -13.89
N TRP A 84 2.16 7.10 -13.10
CA TRP A 84 1.14 8.12 -12.84
C TRP A 84 1.24 8.62 -11.41
N ASN A 85 1.56 9.90 -11.27
CA ASN A 85 1.60 10.58 -9.98
C ASN A 85 0.19 10.94 -9.56
N TRP A 86 -0.25 10.42 -8.42
CA TRP A 86 -1.46 10.84 -7.73
C TRP A 86 -1.16 12.09 -6.93
N LEU A 87 -1.80 13.20 -7.27
CA LEU A 87 -1.53 14.52 -6.76
C LEU A 87 -2.66 15.00 -5.86
N TYR A 88 -2.35 15.86 -4.89
CA TYR A 88 -3.34 16.68 -4.20
C TYR A 88 -3.75 17.86 -5.09
N SER A 89 -4.67 17.61 -6.01
CA SER A 89 -5.20 18.59 -6.95
C SER A 89 -6.52 18.08 -7.54
N GLY A 90 -7.30 18.94 -8.19
CA GLY A 90 -8.52 18.51 -8.88
C GLY A 90 -9.48 17.74 -7.96
N GLU A 91 -9.76 16.48 -8.30
CA GLU A 91 -10.69 15.62 -7.56
C GLU A 91 -10.25 15.34 -6.12
N THR A 92 -8.96 15.44 -5.77
CA THR A 92 -8.48 15.17 -4.41
C THR A 92 -8.33 16.40 -3.52
N SER A 93 -8.61 17.59 -4.05
CA SER A 93 -8.48 18.86 -3.31
C SER A 93 -9.35 19.00 -2.05
N HIS A 94 -10.30 18.08 -1.86
CA HIS A 94 -11.19 18.02 -0.70
C HIS A 94 -10.80 16.91 0.30
N LEU A 95 -9.76 16.13 0.03
CA LEU A 95 -9.27 15.12 0.98
C LEU A 95 -8.78 15.83 2.24
N LYS A 96 -9.17 15.30 3.40
CA LYS A 96 -8.79 15.84 4.70
C LYS A 96 -7.55 15.12 5.21
N PHE A 97 -6.55 15.90 5.62
CA PHE A 97 -5.34 15.40 6.24
C PHE A 97 -5.17 15.99 7.64
N ARG A 98 -4.21 15.44 8.41
CA ARG A 98 -3.93 15.87 9.78
C ARG A 98 -3.39 17.32 9.83
N LYS A 99 -2.53 17.68 8.88
CA LYS A 99 -2.04 19.04 8.64
C LYS A 99 -2.71 19.65 7.42
N ARG A 100 -2.83 20.99 7.39
CA ARG A 100 -3.44 21.70 6.26
C ARG A 100 -2.47 21.71 5.09
N VAL A 101 -2.95 21.36 3.90
CA VAL A 101 -2.09 21.31 2.69
C VAL A 101 -1.64 22.71 2.24
N LEU A 102 -2.35 23.77 2.67
CA LEU A 102 -1.98 25.17 2.41
C LEU A 102 -0.58 25.54 2.96
N ASP A 103 -0.02 24.71 3.83
CA ASP A 103 1.32 24.89 4.38
C ASP A 103 2.43 24.49 3.36
N PHE A 104 2.08 23.96 2.18
CA PHE A 104 3.03 23.45 1.18
C PHE A 104 2.81 24.01 -0.23
N LYS A 105 3.90 24.19 -1.00
CA LYS A 105 3.82 24.56 -2.42
C LYS A 105 3.41 23.34 -3.26
N PRO A 106 2.27 23.36 -3.96
CA PRO A 106 1.84 22.26 -4.83
C PRO A 106 2.73 22.12 -6.08
N PRO A 107 2.73 20.95 -6.75
CA PRO A 107 1.86 19.81 -6.50
C PRO A 107 2.41 18.84 -5.44
N LEU A 108 1.60 18.54 -4.42
CA LEU A 108 1.90 17.50 -3.44
C LEU A 108 1.58 16.13 -4.04
N VAL A 109 2.56 15.22 -4.07
CA VAL A 109 2.33 13.82 -4.46
C VAL A 109 1.77 13.04 -3.27
N LEU A 110 0.67 12.35 -3.53
CA LEU A 110 -0.02 11.46 -2.61
C LEU A 110 0.46 10.00 -2.75
N GLY A 111 0.74 9.59 -3.99
CA GLY A 111 1.28 8.26 -4.32
C GLY A 111 1.63 8.15 -5.80
N VAL A 112 2.21 7.01 -6.19
CA VAL A 112 2.69 6.76 -7.55
C VAL A 112 2.16 5.42 -8.04
N PHE A 113 1.40 5.44 -9.15
CA PHE A 113 1.06 4.21 -9.86
C PHE A 113 2.15 3.85 -10.84
N SER A 114 2.48 2.56 -10.87
CA SER A 114 3.40 1.97 -11.83
C SER A 114 2.77 0.74 -12.48
N PHE A 115 3.25 0.45 -13.69
CA PHE A 115 2.87 -0.71 -14.47
C PHE A 115 4.11 -1.52 -14.80
N ASP A 116 4.02 -2.84 -14.72
CA ASP A 116 5.00 -3.70 -15.39
C ASP A 116 4.54 -4.14 -16.79
N GLN A 117 5.41 -4.86 -17.49
CA GLN A 117 5.13 -5.41 -18.81
C GLN A 117 4.08 -6.53 -18.78
N GLU A 118 3.85 -7.15 -17.62
CA GLU A 118 2.92 -8.24 -17.38
C GLU A 118 1.51 -7.76 -17.02
N ARG A 119 1.27 -6.45 -17.03
CA ARG A 119 0.01 -5.81 -16.62
C ARG A 119 -0.26 -5.94 -15.11
N LYS A 120 0.76 -6.04 -14.28
CA LYS A 120 0.61 -5.76 -12.85
C LYS A 120 0.57 -4.25 -12.69
N LEU A 121 -0.45 -3.78 -11.98
CA LEU A 121 -0.60 -2.38 -11.60
C LEU A 121 -0.40 -2.31 -10.09
N TRP A 122 0.45 -1.42 -9.63
CA TRP A 122 0.56 -1.14 -8.20
C TRP A 122 0.57 0.36 -7.93
N LEU A 123 0.24 0.70 -6.69
CA LEU A 123 0.25 2.06 -6.17
C LEU A 123 1.15 2.11 -4.94
N ASP A 124 2.26 2.83 -5.06
CA ASP A 124 3.17 3.13 -3.97
C ASP A 124 2.68 4.34 -3.17
N LEU A 125 2.58 4.18 -1.86
CA LEU A 125 2.10 5.18 -0.92
C LEU A 125 3.04 5.22 0.29
N PHE A 126 3.14 6.40 0.91
CA PHE A 126 4.07 6.65 2.01
C PHE A 126 3.40 6.67 3.39
N SER A 127 2.12 6.32 3.49
CA SER A 127 1.44 6.11 4.77
C SER A 127 0.25 5.18 4.63
N ILE A 128 -0.11 4.53 5.74
CA ILE A 128 -1.29 3.66 5.85
C ILE A 128 -2.58 4.45 5.56
N GLU A 129 -2.70 5.65 6.12
CA GLU A 129 -3.88 6.50 5.97
C GLU A 129 -4.10 6.92 4.51
N ARG A 130 -3.01 7.19 3.77
CA ARG A 130 -3.08 7.44 2.32
C ARG A 130 -3.53 6.20 1.57
N ALA A 131 -3.11 5.01 1.98
CA ALA A 131 -3.57 3.75 1.39
C ALA A 131 -5.07 3.55 1.57
N LEU A 132 -5.57 3.71 2.80
CA LEU A 132 -7.00 3.61 3.10
C LEU A 132 -7.82 4.64 2.30
N THR A 133 -7.29 5.86 2.17
CA THR A 133 -7.90 6.92 1.36
C THR A 133 -7.88 6.58 -0.13
N ALA A 134 -6.76 6.07 -0.65
CA ALA A 134 -6.61 5.66 -2.04
C ALA A 134 -7.60 4.56 -2.42
N ILE A 135 -7.80 3.56 -1.57
CA ILE A 135 -8.73 2.45 -1.83
C ILE A 135 -10.15 2.98 -2.06
N THR A 136 -10.63 3.83 -1.17
CA THR A 136 -11.99 4.41 -1.27
C THR A 136 -12.14 5.40 -2.41
N PHE A 137 -11.08 6.17 -2.70
CA PHE A 137 -11.07 7.12 -3.81
C PHE A 137 -11.09 6.39 -5.15
N PHE A 138 -10.14 5.50 -5.39
CA PHE A 138 -10.00 4.82 -6.67
C PHE A 138 -11.11 3.81 -6.94
N ASP A 139 -11.78 3.23 -5.94
CA ASP A 139 -12.96 2.40 -6.19
C ASP A 139 -14.06 3.17 -6.96
N LYS A 140 -14.20 4.48 -6.70
CA LYS A 140 -15.18 5.35 -7.38
C LYS A 140 -14.75 5.76 -8.79
N HIS A 141 -13.44 5.75 -9.06
CA HIS A 141 -12.87 6.31 -10.27
C HIS A 141 -12.24 5.29 -11.23
N LEU A 142 -11.97 4.08 -10.74
CA LEU A 142 -11.38 2.98 -11.49
C LEU A 142 -12.41 1.86 -11.62
N PRO A 143 -12.89 1.54 -12.83
CA PRO A 143 -13.88 0.49 -12.99
C PRO A 143 -13.35 -0.86 -12.50
N ARG A 144 -14.06 -1.51 -11.58
CA ARG A 144 -13.67 -2.81 -10.97
C ARG A 144 -13.40 -3.93 -12.00
N HIS A 145 -14.11 -3.91 -13.12
CA HIS A 145 -13.91 -4.86 -14.23
C HIS A 145 -12.67 -4.55 -15.10
N ALA A 146 -12.00 -3.43 -14.83
CA ALA A 146 -10.76 -3.02 -15.49
C ALA A 146 -9.55 -3.26 -14.59
N ALA A 147 -9.68 -3.00 -13.29
CA ALA A 147 -8.69 -3.33 -12.29
C ALA A 147 -9.36 -3.73 -10.97
N LYS A 148 -8.87 -4.79 -10.34
CA LYS A 148 -9.36 -5.26 -9.04
C LYS A 148 -8.24 -5.18 -8.01
N LEU A 149 -8.48 -4.47 -6.90
CA LEU A 149 -7.55 -4.47 -5.77
C LEU A 149 -7.43 -5.90 -5.22
N TRP A 150 -6.20 -6.38 -5.00
CA TRP A 150 -5.93 -7.77 -4.69
C TRP A 150 -5.21 -7.96 -3.35
N TYR A 151 -4.05 -7.34 -3.16
CA TYR A 151 -3.26 -7.47 -1.93
C TYR A 151 -2.43 -6.20 -1.66
N PHE A 152 -1.80 -6.14 -0.48
CA PHE A 152 -0.83 -5.11 -0.15
C PHE A 152 0.50 -5.70 0.31
N SER A 153 1.53 -4.86 0.26
CA SER A 153 2.78 -5.00 1.00
C SER A 153 2.98 -3.77 1.87
N VAL A 154 3.41 -3.94 3.11
CA VAL A 154 3.69 -2.83 4.03
C VAL A 154 5.01 -3.04 4.74
N ILE A 155 5.72 -1.94 4.99
CA ILE A 155 6.91 -1.93 5.83
C ILE A 155 6.49 -1.89 7.30
N ASN A 156 6.97 -2.84 8.10
CA ASN A 156 6.64 -2.97 9.53
C ASN A 156 7.64 -2.27 10.46
N ARG A 157 8.18 -1.14 10.03
CA ARG A 157 9.01 -0.27 10.88
C ARG A 157 8.72 1.19 10.60
N LEU A 158 9.11 2.03 11.55
CA LEU A 158 9.11 3.47 11.42
C LEU A 158 10.48 3.94 10.91
N PHE A 159 10.53 5.18 10.43
CA PHE A 159 11.69 5.75 9.79
C PHE A 159 12.09 7.04 10.49
N SER A 160 13.40 7.27 10.61
CA SER A 160 13.94 8.63 10.80
C SER A 160 13.76 9.44 9.51
N LEU A 161 13.98 10.76 9.56
CA LEU A 161 13.94 11.58 8.34
C LEU A 161 15.00 11.13 7.33
N ASP A 162 16.22 10.84 7.79
CA ASP A 162 17.33 10.46 6.93
C ASP A 162 17.05 9.13 6.22
N ASP A 163 16.52 8.14 6.96
CA ASP A 163 16.13 6.86 6.37
C ASP A 163 15.00 7.02 5.35
N ALA A 164 14.02 7.89 5.65
CA ALA A 164 12.88 8.11 4.78
C ALA A 164 13.27 8.83 3.47
N GLN A 165 14.24 9.74 3.52
CA GLN A 165 14.76 10.43 2.33
C GLN A 165 15.49 9.49 1.37
N GLN A 166 16.07 8.41 1.90
CA GLN A 166 16.79 7.40 1.12
C GLN A 166 15.91 6.20 0.74
N PHE A 167 14.64 6.19 1.18
CA PHE A 167 13.73 5.08 0.93
C PHE A 167 13.43 4.92 -0.56
N ASP A 168 13.71 3.74 -1.10
CA ASP A 168 13.38 3.35 -2.47
C ASP A 168 12.36 2.21 -2.46
N PRO A 169 11.10 2.45 -2.88
CA PRO A 169 10.08 1.40 -2.98
C PRO A 169 10.54 0.18 -3.79
N ALA A 170 11.39 0.38 -4.82
CA ALA A 170 11.85 -0.72 -5.66
C ALA A 170 12.75 -1.69 -4.87
N GLN A 171 13.59 -1.20 -3.97
CA GLN A 171 14.50 -2.04 -3.18
C GLN A 171 13.77 -2.91 -2.17
N HIS A 172 12.65 -2.42 -1.63
CA HIS A 172 11.91 -3.13 -0.59
C HIS A 172 10.77 -4.01 -1.14
N PHE A 173 10.04 -3.54 -2.17
CA PHE A 173 8.82 -4.22 -2.62
C PHE A 173 8.99 -5.05 -3.90
N ASN A 174 10.11 -4.93 -4.64
CA ASN A 174 10.33 -5.72 -5.86
C ASN A 174 11.02 -7.07 -5.60
N ALA A 175 11.33 -7.41 -4.35
CA ALA A 175 11.76 -8.76 -4.01
C ALA A 175 10.70 -9.73 -4.53
N ALA A 176 11.08 -10.56 -5.51
CA ALA A 176 10.19 -11.39 -6.30
C ALA A 176 9.47 -12.42 -5.42
N MET A 177 8.34 -12.06 -4.84
CA MET A 177 7.38 -13.01 -4.33
C MET A 177 6.22 -13.07 -5.31
N GLU A 178 6.03 -14.24 -5.92
CA GLU A 178 4.72 -14.65 -6.37
C GLU A 178 3.81 -14.58 -5.13
N PHE A 179 2.92 -13.59 -5.09
CA PHE A 179 1.98 -13.47 -3.99
C PHE A 179 1.10 -14.73 -3.97
N CYS A 180 1.23 -15.50 -2.90
CA CYS A 180 0.27 -16.51 -2.49
C CYS A 180 -0.67 -15.86 -1.48
N ASP A 181 -2.00 -16.01 -1.62
CA ASP A 181 -2.94 -15.48 -0.63
C ASP A 181 -2.54 -16.04 0.74
N PRO A 182 -2.17 -15.20 1.73
CA PRO A 182 -1.76 -15.68 3.04
C PRO A 182 -2.79 -16.58 3.71
N ALA A 183 -4.08 -16.42 3.40
CA ALA A 183 -5.14 -17.29 3.88
C ALA A 183 -5.11 -18.67 3.19
N GLU A 184 -4.86 -18.73 1.88
CA GLU A 184 -4.69 -20.00 1.16
C GLU A 184 -3.40 -20.70 1.59
N ALA A 185 -2.29 -19.97 1.73
CA ALA A 185 -1.03 -20.49 2.24
C ALA A 185 -1.17 -21.04 3.66
N LEU A 186 -1.87 -20.30 4.55
CA LEU A 186 -2.17 -20.75 5.89
C LEU A 186 -3.05 -21.99 5.86
N THR A 187 -4.11 -22.01 5.04
CA THR A 187 -5.00 -23.16 4.91
C THR A 187 -4.23 -24.39 4.45
N ALA A 188 -3.37 -24.26 3.45
CA ALA A 188 -2.51 -25.34 2.97
C ALA A 188 -1.56 -25.85 4.07
N GLN A 189 -0.97 -24.96 4.87
CA GLN A 189 -0.12 -25.33 6.00
C GLN A 189 -0.90 -26.06 7.10
N LEU A 190 -2.10 -25.58 7.45
CA LEU A 190 -2.95 -26.21 8.47
C LEU A 190 -3.47 -27.57 8.01
N LEU A 191 -3.79 -27.73 6.73
CA LEU A 191 -4.16 -29.01 6.13
C LEU A 191 -2.99 -30.00 6.18
N ALA A 192 -1.80 -29.57 5.75
CA ALA A 192 -0.59 -30.40 5.79
C ALA A 192 -0.23 -30.84 7.22
N LEU A 193 -0.40 -29.96 8.23
CA LEU A 193 -0.22 -30.31 9.64
C LEU A 193 -1.28 -31.30 10.12
N SER A 194 -2.53 -31.14 9.66
CA SER A 194 -3.62 -32.07 10.01
C SER A 194 -3.40 -33.46 9.41
N GLU A 195 -2.79 -33.56 8.23
CA GLU A 195 -2.43 -34.83 7.58
C GLU A 195 -1.28 -35.57 8.28
N GLN A 196 -0.45 -34.86 9.06
CA GLN A 196 0.65 -35.46 9.83
C GLN A 196 0.21 -36.02 11.18
N ALA A 197 -0.97 -35.62 11.67
CA ALA A 197 -1.47 -36.04 12.97
C ALA A 197 -2.05 -37.46 12.93
N ARG A 198 -1.75 -38.28 13.94
CA ARG A 198 -2.29 -39.64 14.08
C ARG A 198 -3.69 -39.67 14.67
N ASP A 199 -4.03 -38.68 15.49
CA ASP A 199 -5.33 -38.50 16.12
C ASP A 199 -5.68 -37.02 16.37
N GLU A 200 -6.91 -36.74 16.83
CA GLU A 200 -7.38 -35.37 17.08
C GLU A 200 -6.64 -34.66 18.21
N ASN A 201 -6.05 -35.38 19.19
CA ASN A 201 -5.29 -34.74 20.26
C ASN A 201 -3.94 -34.24 19.73
N GLU A 202 -3.21 -35.09 18.99
CA GLU A 202 -1.96 -34.73 18.34
C GLU A 202 -2.17 -33.59 17.33
N LYS A 203 -3.28 -33.60 16.60
CA LYS A 203 -3.66 -32.52 15.70
C LYS A 203 -3.83 -31.19 16.43
N MET A 204 -4.53 -31.18 17.57
CA MET A 204 -4.71 -29.96 18.36
C MET A 204 -3.38 -29.45 18.94
N GLU A 205 -2.48 -30.34 19.38
CA GLU A 205 -1.14 -29.96 19.84
C GLU A 205 -0.29 -29.35 18.72
N LEU A 206 -0.28 -29.96 17.53
CA LEU A 206 0.43 -29.44 16.35
C LEU A 206 -0.09 -28.06 15.92
N LEU A 207 -1.41 -27.86 15.93
CA LEU A 207 -2.03 -26.57 15.63
C LEU A 207 -1.67 -25.51 16.67
N GLN A 208 -1.76 -25.83 17.96
CA GLN A 208 -1.37 -24.90 19.04
C GLN A 208 0.10 -24.51 18.92
N HIS A 209 1.00 -25.48 18.68
CA HIS A 209 2.41 -25.22 18.51
C HIS A 209 2.69 -24.34 17.28
N PHE A 210 2.03 -24.62 16.16
CA PHE A 210 2.13 -23.81 14.95
C PHE A 210 1.73 -22.35 15.20
N PHE A 211 0.60 -22.11 15.86
CA PHE A 211 0.17 -20.75 16.19
C PHE A 211 1.11 -20.07 17.18
N ALA A 212 1.60 -20.79 18.20
CA ALA A 212 2.57 -20.26 19.16
C ALA A 212 3.88 -19.84 18.48
N GLN A 213 4.45 -20.69 17.62
CA GLN A 213 5.67 -20.37 16.86
C GLN A 213 5.46 -19.19 15.92
N ARG A 214 4.35 -19.16 15.18
CA ARG A 214 4.06 -18.07 14.24
C ARG A 214 3.88 -16.73 14.95
N ASN A 215 3.29 -16.74 16.14
CA ASN A 215 3.11 -15.54 16.96
C ASN A 215 4.40 -15.07 17.63
N ALA A 216 5.33 -15.99 17.90
CA ALA A 216 6.65 -15.69 18.48
C ALA A 216 7.71 -15.29 17.42
N ALA A 217 7.43 -15.50 16.14
CA ALA A 217 8.37 -15.18 15.07
C ALA A 217 8.62 -13.67 14.97
N PRO A 218 9.86 -13.24 14.69
CA PRO A 218 10.17 -11.82 14.48
C PRO A 218 9.29 -11.23 13.39
N THR A 219 8.85 -9.99 13.60
CA THR A 219 8.09 -9.27 12.56
C THR A 219 9.02 -9.05 11.35
N GLN A 220 8.61 -9.55 10.19
CA GLN A 220 9.36 -9.32 8.95
C GLN A 220 9.30 -7.83 8.58
N ASP A 221 10.40 -7.29 8.05
CA ASP A 221 10.48 -5.88 7.61
C ASP A 221 9.40 -5.55 6.59
N VAL A 222 9.17 -6.46 5.63
CA VAL A 222 8.08 -6.38 4.65
C VAL A 222 7.11 -7.53 4.89
N GLU A 223 5.83 -7.23 4.92
CA GLU A 223 4.81 -8.26 4.97
C GLU A 223 3.66 -7.98 4.01
N HIS A 224 3.05 -9.08 3.57
CA HIS A 224 1.96 -9.08 2.63
C HIS A 224 0.63 -9.36 3.33
N GLY A 225 -0.46 -8.94 2.72
CA GLY A 225 -1.80 -9.25 3.19
C GLY A 225 -2.82 -9.19 2.06
N ALA A 226 -3.77 -10.13 2.04
CA ALA A 226 -4.88 -10.08 1.11
C ALA A 226 -5.80 -8.89 1.41
N ILE A 227 -6.39 -8.31 0.36
CA ILE A 227 -7.41 -7.27 0.50
C ILE A 227 -8.75 -7.80 -0.01
N ARG A 228 -9.69 -7.97 0.92
CA ARG A 228 -11.07 -8.39 0.63
C ARG A 228 -12.04 -7.21 0.61
N PHE A 229 -11.58 -6.07 0.10
CA PHE A 229 -12.32 -4.80 0.15
C PHE A 229 -13.72 -4.86 -0.47
N TYR A 230 -13.89 -5.64 -1.54
CA TYR A 230 -15.17 -5.72 -2.25
C TYR A 230 -16.21 -6.58 -1.53
N ASP A 231 -15.77 -7.48 -0.65
CA ASP A 231 -16.62 -8.44 0.05
C ASP A 231 -16.81 -8.05 1.53
N GLU A 232 -15.76 -7.53 2.16
CA GLU A 232 -15.69 -7.26 3.61
C GLU A 232 -15.56 -5.76 3.94
N GLY A 233 -15.44 -4.90 2.93
CA GLY A 233 -15.22 -3.47 3.11
C GLY A 233 -13.80 -3.14 3.62
N LEU A 234 -13.63 -1.93 4.16
CA LEU A 234 -12.31 -1.40 4.54
C LEU A 234 -11.91 -1.73 6.00
N THR A 235 -12.89 -1.99 6.86
CA THR A 235 -12.69 -2.14 8.31
C THR A 235 -11.66 -3.22 8.67
N PRO A 236 -11.70 -4.44 8.11
CA PRO A 236 -10.71 -5.47 8.44
C PRO A 236 -9.29 -5.05 8.08
N LEU A 237 -9.10 -4.45 6.90
CA LEU A 237 -7.81 -3.94 6.46
C LEU A 237 -7.30 -2.83 7.39
N GLN A 238 -8.18 -1.91 7.81
CA GLN A 238 -7.83 -0.84 8.73
C GLN A 238 -7.35 -1.41 10.08
N ILE A 239 -8.03 -2.44 10.63
CA ILE A 239 -7.60 -3.09 11.88
C ILE A 239 -6.21 -3.73 11.71
N ILE A 240 -5.98 -4.44 10.60
CA ILE A 240 -4.70 -5.09 10.31
C ILE A 240 -3.57 -4.07 10.21
N LEU A 241 -3.76 -3.00 9.44
CA LEU A 241 -2.73 -1.99 9.23
C LEU A 241 -2.47 -1.18 10.50
N ASN A 242 -3.51 -0.80 11.24
CA ASN A 242 -3.35 -0.08 12.52
C ASN A 242 -2.60 -0.94 13.54
N THR A 243 -2.92 -2.23 13.63
CA THR A 243 -2.19 -3.16 14.51
C THR A 243 -0.70 -3.18 14.17
N ARG A 244 -0.35 -3.26 12.89
CA ARG A 244 1.04 -3.23 12.43
C ARG A 244 1.74 -1.91 12.75
N GLN A 245 1.06 -0.78 12.56
CA GLN A 245 1.59 0.53 12.91
C GLN A 245 1.86 0.66 14.42
N GLN A 246 1.00 0.10 15.28
CA GLN A 246 1.20 0.11 16.73
C GLN A 246 2.38 -0.75 17.16
N VAL A 247 2.55 -1.94 16.56
CA VAL A 247 3.74 -2.78 16.81
C VAL A 247 5.02 -2.05 16.37
N ALA A 248 5.03 -1.46 15.17
CA ALA A 248 6.17 -0.67 14.70
C ALA A 248 6.50 0.51 15.62
N TRP A 249 5.48 1.13 16.21
CA TRP A 249 5.64 2.20 17.20
C TRP A 249 6.28 1.72 18.50
N GLN A 250 5.89 0.54 19.00
CA GLN A 250 6.50 -0.06 20.19
C GLN A 250 7.96 -0.44 19.93
N HIS A 251 8.26 -0.99 18.76
CA HIS A 251 9.64 -1.29 18.35
C HIS A 251 10.50 -0.02 18.27
N TRP A 252 9.95 1.08 17.73
CA TRP A 252 10.63 2.37 17.69
C TRP A 252 10.99 2.89 19.10
N LYS A 253 10.12 2.65 20.09
CA LYS A 253 10.36 3.00 21.49
C LYS A 253 11.37 2.09 22.21
N GLY A 254 11.91 1.08 21.54
CA GLY A 254 12.86 0.12 22.12
C GLY A 254 12.23 -1.18 22.63
N ASN A 255 10.91 -1.36 22.50
CA ASN A 255 10.22 -2.57 22.93
C ASN A 255 10.30 -3.67 21.84
N ALA A 256 11.51 -4.13 21.52
CA ALA A 256 11.77 -5.02 20.38
C ALA A 256 11.04 -6.39 20.44
N SER A 257 10.66 -6.85 21.64
CA SER A 257 9.91 -8.10 21.84
C SER A 257 8.39 -7.94 21.70
N TYR A 258 7.89 -6.71 21.52
CA TYR A 258 6.46 -6.44 21.46
C TYR A 258 5.84 -7.05 20.19
N THR A 259 4.73 -7.75 20.33
CA THR A 259 4.09 -8.52 19.27
C THR A 259 2.67 -8.03 18.97
N ARG A 260 2.06 -8.61 17.93
CA ARG A 260 0.63 -8.39 17.64
C ARG A 260 -0.27 -8.90 18.74
N SER A 261 0.10 -10.01 19.37
CA SER A 261 -0.68 -10.63 20.44
C SER A 261 -0.74 -9.70 21.65
N ASP A 262 0.39 -9.05 21.99
CA ASP A 262 0.45 -8.07 23.08
C ASP A 262 -0.54 -6.93 22.83
N TYR A 263 -0.52 -6.34 21.63
CA TYR A 263 -1.45 -5.27 21.26
C TYR A 263 -2.91 -5.70 21.28
N LEU A 264 -3.23 -6.88 20.76
CA LEU A 264 -4.60 -7.39 20.74
C LEU A 264 -5.11 -7.68 22.17
N GLN A 265 -4.23 -8.17 23.05
CA GLN A 265 -4.56 -8.37 24.46
C GLN A 265 -4.84 -7.04 25.15
N GLU A 266 -3.96 -6.04 24.98
CA GLU A 266 -4.16 -4.69 25.52
C GLU A 266 -5.49 -4.07 25.06
N LEU A 267 -5.83 -4.20 23.77
CA LEU A 267 -7.12 -3.74 23.24
C LEU A 267 -8.31 -4.44 23.92
N ALA A 268 -8.23 -5.76 24.10
CA ALA A 268 -9.30 -6.53 24.72
C ALA A 268 -9.51 -6.15 26.20
N GLU A 269 -8.42 -5.86 26.92
CA GLU A 269 -8.46 -5.38 28.30
C GLU A 269 -9.11 -3.99 28.40
N HIS A 270 -8.78 -3.07 27.49
CA HIS A 270 -9.38 -1.73 27.45
C HIS A 270 -10.87 -1.73 27.12
N VAL A 271 -11.34 -2.66 26.28
CA VAL A 271 -12.77 -2.79 25.95
C VAL A 271 -13.57 -3.37 27.13
N LYS A 272 -12.98 -4.27 27.92
CA LYS A 272 -13.64 -4.83 29.12
C LYS A 272 -13.81 -3.82 30.27
N LEU A 273 -13.06 -2.71 30.24
CA LEU A 273 -13.08 -1.66 31.26
C LEU A 273 -14.04 -0.50 30.91
N ARG A 274 -14.78 -0.58 29.80
CA ARG A 274 -15.82 0.38 29.39
C ARG A 274 -17.20 -0.27 29.41
#